data_AF-A0AAJ5QQV6-F1
#
_entry.id   AF-A0AAJ5QQV6-F1
#
_cell.length_a   1.000
_cell.length_b   1.000
_cell.length_c   1.000
_cell.angle_alpha   90.00
_cell.angle_beta   90.00
_cell.angle_gamma   90.00
#
_symmetry.space_group_name_H-M   'P 1'
#
loop_
_entity.id
_entity.type
_entity.pdbx_description
1 polymer ?
#
loop_
_entity_poly.entity_id
_entity_poly.type
_entity_poly.pdbx_seq_one_letter_code
_entity_poly.pdbx_strand_id
1 'polypeptide(L)'
;MKKMISGVVIALALSGCNAPPVKSQEKLETSVVDGTTLVHRHEIGAPKTFTPVYQAYRALYAASVMSTPGFQGKRVGTLKNGELYQVLGRVENNWLAISDSPELQLTGYVEFKAGVPSARYDATVTGAPPVSRRPARQCIGVGNGDSACRKGRSATWIIQ
;
A
#
# COMPACT_ATOMS: atom_id res chain seq x y z
N MET A 1 76.92 -22.42 -31.36
CA MET A 1 75.55 -22.48 -30.78
C MET A 1 75.47 -21.41 -29.68
N LYS A 2 75.00 -20.20 -30.02
CA LYS A 2 75.09 -19.01 -29.16
C LYS A 2 73.67 -18.61 -28.74
N LYS A 3 73.44 -18.65 -27.43
CA LYS A 3 72.19 -18.28 -26.75
C LYS A 3 72.01 -16.77 -26.86
N MET A 4 70.80 -16.29 -27.19
CA MET A 4 70.36 -14.93 -26.83
C MET A 4 68.92 -15.01 -26.34
N ILE A 5 68.77 -14.63 -25.08
CA ILE A 5 67.58 -14.65 -24.25
C ILE A 5 66.84 -13.35 -24.53
N SER A 6 65.62 -13.43 -25.09
CA SER A 6 64.74 -12.26 -25.24
C SER A 6 63.77 -12.24 -24.06
N GLY A 7 63.99 -11.32 -23.13
CA GLY A 7 63.17 -11.16 -21.93
C GLY A 7 61.84 -10.48 -22.26
N VAL A 8 60.74 -11.15 -21.93
CA VAL A 8 59.39 -10.58 -21.98
C VAL A 8 59.10 -9.93 -20.62
N VAL A 9 58.90 -8.61 -20.61
CA VAL A 9 58.42 -7.87 -19.43
C VAL A 9 56.89 -7.87 -19.46
N ILE A 10 56.28 -8.56 -18.50
CA ILE A 10 54.82 -8.56 -18.29
C ILE A 10 54.48 -7.40 -17.35
N ALA A 11 53.83 -6.37 -17.88
CA ALA A 11 53.22 -5.32 -17.07
C ALA A 11 51.91 -5.86 -16.47
N LEU A 12 51.91 -6.10 -15.16
CA LEU A 12 50.71 -6.43 -14.38
C LEU A 12 49.90 -5.14 -14.19
N ALA A 13 48.90 -4.92 -15.03
CA ALA A 13 47.88 -3.91 -14.80
C ALA A 13 47.02 -4.35 -13.61
N LEU A 14 47.21 -3.71 -12.46
CA LEU A 14 46.30 -3.80 -11.33
C LEU A 14 44.99 -3.10 -11.72
N SER A 15 44.03 -3.83 -12.28
CA SER A 15 42.65 -3.36 -12.36
C SER A 15 42.09 -3.31 -10.94
N GLY A 16 42.01 -2.10 -10.38
CA GLY A 16 41.28 -1.86 -9.14
C GLY A 16 39.85 -2.34 -9.29
N CYS A 17 39.51 -3.41 -8.58
CA CYS A 17 38.16 -3.92 -8.49
C CYS A 17 37.32 -2.86 -7.76
N ASN A 18 36.56 -2.06 -8.52
CA ASN A 18 35.51 -1.21 -7.96
C ASN A 18 34.40 -2.14 -7.45
N ALA A 19 34.57 -2.67 -6.24
CA ALA A 19 33.49 -3.32 -5.54
C ALA A 19 32.38 -2.26 -5.36
N PRO A 20 31.15 -2.51 -5.83
CA PRO A 20 30.04 -1.60 -5.56
C PRO A 20 29.92 -1.42 -4.04
N PRO A 21 29.57 -0.21 -3.56
CA PRO A 21 29.49 0.06 -2.13
C PRO A 21 28.56 -0.97 -1.49
N VAL A 22 29.11 -1.76 -0.59
CA VAL A 22 28.36 -2.71 0.23
C VAL A 22 27.29 -1.89 0.94
N LYS A 23 26.01 -2.11 0.60
CA LYS A 23 24.90 -1.52 1.35
C LYS A 23 25.13 -1.88 2.82
N SER A 24 25.27 -0.86 3.66
CA SER A 24 25.43 -1.00 5.11
C SER A 24 24.45 -2.06 5.62
N GLN A 25 24.95 -3.04 6.37
CA GLN A 25 24.15 -4.13 6.93
C GLN A 25 22.89 -3.54 7.59
N GLU A 26 21.72 -3.77 6.98
CA GLU A 26 20.43 -3.33 7.52
C GLU A 26 20.24 -4.04 8.86
N LYS A 27 20.33 -3.29 9.96
CA LYS A 27 20.19 -3.85 11.31
C LYS A 27 18.73 -4.28 11.51
N LEU A 28 18.52 -5.58 11.61
CA LEU A 28 17.22 -6.16 11.99
C LEU A 28 17.04 -6.09 13.50
N GLU A 29 15.83 -5.76 13.91
CA GLU A 29 15.39 -5.66 15.28
C GLU A 29 14.13 -6.51 15.47
N THR A 30 13.94 -6.97 16.70
CA THR A 30 12.77 -7.77 17.08
C THR A 30 12.05 -7.06 18.21
N SER A 31 10.77 -6.82 18.00
CA SER A 31 9.88 -6.15 18.95
C SER A 31 8.69 -7.05 19.27
N VAL A 32 8.25 -7.06 20.53
CA VAL A 32 7.03 -7.78 20.94
C VAL A 32 5.96 -6.74 21.24
N VAL A 33 4.85 -6.81 20.51
CA VAL A 33 3.70 -5.89 20.62
C VAL A 33 2.44 -6.72 20.74
N ASP A 34 1.68 -6.51 21.81
CA ASP A 34 0.45 -7.28 22.11
C ASP A 34 0.66 -8.81 22.00
N GLY A 35 1.82 -9.30 22.45
CA GLY A 35 2.18 -10.72 22.39
C GLY A 35 2.59 -11.24 21.00
N THR A 36 2.62 -10.39 19.98
CA THR A 36 3.09 -10.73 18.64
C THR A 36 4.53 -10.28 18.44
N THR A 37 5.38 -11.19 17.96
CA THR A 37 6.77 -10.89 17.60
C THR A 37 6.83 -10.31 16.18
N LEU A 38 7.40 -9.11 16.06
CA LEU A 38 7.62 -8.43 14.79
C LEU A 38 9.12 -8.26 14.56
N VAL A 39 9.59 -8.75 13.41
CA VAL A 39 10.96 -8.52 12.93
C VAL A 39 10.92 -7.39 11.91
N HIS A 40 11.75 -6.37 12.11
CA HIS A 40 11.76 -5.19 11.24
C HIS A 40 13.15 -4.56 11.20
N ARG A 41 13.40 -3.72 10.19
CA ARG A 41 14.63 -2.92 10.16
C ARG A 41 14.56 -1.78 11.19
N HIS A 42 15.72 -1.33 11.65
CA HIS A 42 15.81 -0.26 12.65
C HIS A 42 15.11 1.04 12.23
N GLU A 43 15.10 1.37 10.94
CA GLU A 43 14.40 2.57 10.45
C GLU A 43 12.87 2.45 10.53
N ILE A 44 12.34 1.23 10.69
CA ILE A 44 10.91 0.98 10.87
C ILE A 44 10.63 0.96 12.37
N GLY A 45 9.88 1.93 12.87
CA GLY A 45 9.50 1.97 14.28
C GLY A 45 8.45 0.91 14.58
N ALA A 46 8.63 0.18 15.68
CA ALA A 46 7.63 -0.75 16.18
C ALA A 46 6.30 -0.03 16.50
N PRO A 47 5.14 -0.64 16.20
CA PRO A 47 3.85 -0.05 16.54
C PRO A 47 3.59 -0.18 18.04
N LYS A 48 2.69 0.64 18.59
CA LYS A 48 2.24 0.55 19.99
C LYS A 48 1.16 -0.49 20.18
N THR A 49 0.37 -0.77 19.14
CA THR A 49 -0.70 -1.76 19.15
C THR A 49 -0.65 -2.61 17.91
N PHE A 50 -1.02 -3.89 18.02
CA PHE A 50 -1.02 -4.79 16.89
C PHE A 50 -2.21 -5.77 16.94
N THR A 51 -3.02 -5.75 15.88
CA THR A 51 -4.10 -6.71 15.66
C THR A 51 -3.78 -7.56 14.42
N PRO A 52 -3.50 -8.87 14.58
CA PRO A 52 -3.17 -9.75 13.47
C PRO A 52 -4.20 -9.77 12.33
N VAL A 53 -3.71 -9.81 11.09
CA VAL A 53 -4.52 -9.97 9.86
C VAL A 53 -3.94 -11.04 8.93
N TYR A 54 -2.63 -10.99 8.67
CA TYR A 54 -1.90 -11.94 7.82
C TYR A 54 -2.61 -12.29 6.50
N GLN A 55 -2.95 -11.27 5.72
CA GLN A 55 -3.69 -11.44 4.47
C GLN A 55 -3.05 -10.66 3.32
N ALA A 56 -3.10 -11.22 2.10
CA ALA A 56 -2.67 -10.54 0.90
C ALA A 56 -3.66 -9.42 0.49
N TYR A 57 -3.12 -8.25 0.20
CA TYR A 57 -3.84 -7.07 -0.27
C TYR A 57 -3.30 -6.62 -1.62
N ARG A 58 -4.12 -5.87 -2.35
CA ARG A 58 -3.68 -5.12 -3.54
C ARG A 58 -3.91 -3.64 -3.36
N ALA A 59 -2.92 -2.86 -3.75
CA ALA A 59 -2.94 -1.40 -3.65
C ALA A 59 -3.94 -0.84 -4.67
N LEU A 60 -4.81 0.06 -4.23
CA LEU A 60 -5.80 0.73 -5.09
C LEU A 60 -5.20 1.93 -5.85
N TYR A 61 -4.09 2.46 -5.35
CA TYR A 61 -3.36 3.59 -5.94
C TYR A 61 -1.89 3.54 -5.49
N ALA A 62 -1.05 4.41 -6.08
CA ALA A 62 0.33 4.53 -5.65
C ALA A 62 0.41 5.12 -4.23
N ALA A 63 0.78 4.31 -3.24
CA ALA A 63 0.68 4.66 -1.82
C ALA A 63 2.06 4.77 -1.17
N SER A 64 2.25 5.76 -0.30
CA SER A 64 3.50 5.90 0.45
C SER A 64 3.58 4.85 1.56
N VAL A 65 4.71 4.17 1.65
CA VAL A 65 5.04 3.28 2.78
C VAL A 65 5.82 4.10 3.80
N MET A 66 5.32 4.14 5.03
CA MET A 66 5.82 4.98 6.11
C MET A 66 6.61 4.15 7.13
N SER A 67 7.58 4.78 7.79
CA SER A 67 8.43 4.17 8.82
C SER A 67 7.72 3.94 10.16
N THR A 68 6.64 4.69 10.42
CA THR A 68 5.80 4.58 11.62
C THR A 68 4.32 4.69 11.21
N PRO A 69 3.39 4.22 12.05
CA PRO A 69 1.95 4.40 11.78
C PRO A 69 1.59 5.88 11.81
N GLY A 70 1.25 6.45 10.65
CA GLY A 70 0.88 7.86 10.53
C GLY A 70 1.68 8.63 9.48
N PHE A 71 1.12 9.76 9.06
CA PHE A 71 1.77 10.66 8.10
C PHE A 71 3.00 11.40 8.67
N GLN A 72 3.22 11.35 9.98
CA GLN A 72 4.39 11.93 10.64
C GLN A 72 5.65 11.05 10.51
N GLY A 73 5.50 9.79 10.07
CA GLY A 73 6.63 8.92 9.78
C GLY A 73 7.45 9.40 8.58
N LYS A 74 8.65 8.84 8.41
CA LYS A 74 9.43 9.04 7.19
C LYS A 74 8.93 8.09 6.10
N ARG A 75 8.88 8.55 4.85
CA ARG A 75 8.57 7.66 3.72
C ARG A 75 9.78 6.74 3.46
N VAL A 76 9.57 5.43 3.60
CA VAL A 76 10.61 4.39 3.40
C VAL A 76 10.43 3.64 2.09
N GLY A 77 9.26 3.78 1.45
CA GLY A 77 8.98 3.13 0.19
C GLY A 77 7.70 3.64 -0.46
N THR A 78 7.27 2.98 -1.53
CA THR A 78 6.03 3.28 -2.24
C THR A 78 5.50 2.01 -2.87
N LEU A 79 4.20 1.74 -2.69
CA LEU A 79 3.47 0.73 -3.43
C LEU A 79 3.01 1.30 -4.77
N LYS A 80 3.04 0.50 -5.83
CA LYS A 80 2.45 0.85 -7.12
C LYS A 80 0.96 0.54 -7.14
N ASN A 81 0.22 1.16 -8.05
CA ASN A 81 -1.18 0.80 -8.29
C ASN A 81 -1.30 -0.68 -8.71
N GLY A 82 -2.20 -1.41 -8.06
CA GLY A 82 -2.45 -2.84 -8.27
C GLY A 82 -1.39 -3.78 -7.68
N GLU A 83 -0.36 -3.23 -7.04
CA GLU A 83 0.73 -4.01 -6.44
C GLU A 83 0.21 -4.92 -5.34
N LEU A 84 0.64 -6.18 -5.36
CA LEU A 84 0.33 -7.17 -4.35
C LEU A 84 1.31 -7.01 -3.17
N TYR A 85 0.79 -6.96 -1.96
CA TYR A 85 1.59 -6.89 -0.74
C TYR A 85 0.90 -7.65 0.39
N GLN A 86 1.65 -8.02 1.42
CA GLN A 86 1.10 -8.73 2.56
C GLN A 86 0.78 -7.75 3.68
N VAL A 87 -0.43 -7.79 4.22
CA VAL A 87 -0.80 -7.10 5.45
C VAL A 87 -0.59 -8.06 6.62
N LEU A 88 0.33 -7.70 7.51
CA LEU A 88 0.61 -8.45 8.73
C LEU A 88 -0.48 -8.21 9.77
N GLY A 89 -0.89 -6.96 9.95
CA GLY A 89 -1.87 -6.57 10.95
C GLY A 89 -2.34 -5.13 10.83
N ARG A 90 -3.34 -4.80 11.64
CA ARG A 90 -3.81 -3.42 11.87
C ARG A 90 -3.13 -2.87 13.11
N VAL A 91 -2.76 -1.60 13.05
CA VAL A 91 -2.06 -0.89 14.12
C VAL A 91 -2.80 0.42 14.44
N GLU A 92 -2.15 1.32 15.18
CA GLU A 92 -2.76 2.58 15.64
C GLU A 92 -3.39 3.36 14.48
N ASN A 93 -4.51 4.03 14.77
CA ASN A 93 -5.24 4.85 13.79
C ASN A 93 -5.65 4.08 12.52
N ASN A 94 -5.85 2.76 12.63
CA ASN A 94 -6.23 1.85 11.54
C ASN A 94 -5.19 1.68 10.43
N TRP A 95 -3.93 2.07 10.66
CA TRP A 95 -2.87 1.82 9.68
C TRP A 95 -2.64 0.32 9.50
N LEU A 96 -2.10 -0.05 8.34
CA LEU A 96 -1.78 -1.43 8.01
C LEU A 96 -0.28 -1.60 8.13
N ALA A 97 0.14 -2.53 8.99
CA ALA A 97 1.51 -3.04 9.02
C ALA A 97 1.70 -4.01 7.86
N ILE A 98 2.69 -3.77 7.01
CA ILE A 98 2.88 -4.53 5.77
C ILE A 98 4.23 -5.22 5.68
N SER A 99 4.30 -6.20 4.78
CA SER A 99 5.52 -6.86 4.36
C SER A 99 5.55 -6.99 2.83
N ASP A 100 6.72 -6.75 2.26
CA ASP A 100 7.09 -7.01 0.87
C ASP A 100 8.07 -8.21 0.75
N SER A 101 8.36 -8.89 1.86
CA SER A 101 9.26 -10.05 1.93
C SER A 101 8.48 -11.35 2.19
N PRO A 102 8.94 -12.49 1.65
CA PRO A 102 8.33 -13.79 1.90
C PRO A 102 8.50 -14.26 3.36
N GLU A 103 9.49 -13.72 4.09
CA GLU A 103 9.72 -13.98 5.52
C GLU A 103 8.78 -13.19 6.44
N LEU A 104 7.82 -12.42 5.90
CA LEU A 104 6.84 -11.64 6.66
C LEU A 104 7.46 -10.60 7.61
N GLN A 105 8.65 -10.09 7.27
CA GLN A 105 9.28 -9.01 8.02
C GLN A 105 8.48 -7.73 7.83
N LEU A 106 8.25 -6.99 8.91
CA LEU A 106 7.57 -5.71 8.87
C LEU A 106 8.46 -4.70 8.14
N THR A 107 7.99 -4.23 6.98
CA THR A 107 8.76 -3.33 6.10
C THR A 107 8.20 -1.92 6.05
N GLY A 108 7.04 -1.70 6.65
CA GLY A 108 6.52 -0.38 6.96
C GLY A 108 5.02 -0.36 7.12
N TYR A 109 4.44 0.82 6.96
CA TYR A 109 3.03 1.07 7.21
C TYR A 109 2.37 1.80 6.05
N VAL A 110 1.13 1.45 5.75
CA VAL A 110 0.30 2.16 4.76
C VAL A 110 -1.04 2.53 5.36
N GLU A 111 -1.66 3.58 4.82
CA GLU A 111 -3.01 3.97 5.19
C GLU A 111 -3.98 2.81 4.90
N PHE A 112 -4.98 2.62 5.76
CA PHE A 112 -6.02 1.60 5.58
C PHE A 112 -6.64 1.59 4.17
N LYS A 113 -6.90 2.77 3.62
CA LYS A 113 -7.58 2.94 2.33
C LYS A 113 -6.66 2.72 1.13
N ALA A 114 -5.35 2.52 1.36
CA ALA A 114 -4.37 2.32 0.30
C ALA A 114 -4.59 1.02 -0.49
N GLY A 115 -5.26 0.03 0.10
CA GLY A 115 -5.52 -1.23 -0.56
C GLY A 115 -6.72 -1.98 0.01
N VAL A 116 -7.04 -3.08 -0.66
CA VAL A 116 -8.12 -3.99 -0.27
C VAL A 116 -7.62 -5.43 -0.27
N PRO A 117 -8.25 -6.36 0.47
CA PRO A 117 -7.94 -7.78 0.34
C PRO A 117 -7.94 -8.19 -1.13
N SER A 118 -6.92 -8.93 -1.56
CA SER A 118 -6.71 -9.23 -2.98
C SER A 118 -7.92 -9.88 -3.64
N ALA A 119 -8.66 -10.71 -2.89
CA ALA A 119 -9.89 -11.36 -3.35
C ALA A 119 -11.04 -10.39 -3.72
N ARG A 120 -10.97 -9.13 -3.29
CA ARG A 120 -11.97 -8.08 -3.56
C ARG A 120 -11.50 -7.03 -4.55
N TYR A 121 -10.25 -7.11 -5.00
CA TYR A 121 -9.63 -6.07 -5.80
C TYR A 121 -10.39 -5.82 -7.10
N ASP A 122 -10.65 -6.86 -7.90
CA ASP A 122 -11.31 -6.71 -9.20
C ASP A 122 -12.72 -6.13 -9.05
N ALA A 123 -13.49 -6.61 -8.06
CA ALA A 123 -14.82 -6.06 -7.76
C ALA A 123 -14.78 -4.59 -7.31
N THR A 124 -13.69 -4.17 -6.66
CA THR A 124 -13.50 -2.80 -6.19
C THR A 124 -13.10 -1.85 -7.32
N VAL A 125 -12.26 -2.31 -8.25
CA VAL A 125 -11.80 -1.49 -9.39
C VAL A 125 -12.84 -1.43 -10.52
N THR A 126 -13.55 -2.53 -10.77
CA THR A 126 -14.56 -2.61 -11.84
C THR A 126 -15.97 -2.24 -11.37
N GLY A 127 -16.19 -2.18 -10.06
CA GLY A 127 -17.48 -1.87 -9.47
C GLY A 127 -17.98 -0.51 -9.95
N ALA A 128 -19.17 -0.50 -10.56
CA ALA A 128 -19.82 0.75 -10.92
C ALA A 128 -19.98 1.62 -9.66
N PRO A 129 -19.64 2.92 -9.71
CA PRO A 129 -19.88 3.80 -8.59
C PRO A 129 -21.37 3.72 -8.20
N PRO A 130 -21.70 3.79 -6.90
CA PRO A 130 -23.08 3.68 -6.46
C PRO A 130 -23.91 4.71 -7.22
N VAL A 131 -24.79 4.22 -8.10
CA VAL A 131 -25.69 5.09 -8.84
C VAL A 131 -26.50 5.82 -7.79
N SER A 132 -26.34 7.14 -7.69
CA SER A 132 -27.17 7.93 -6.80
C SER A 132 -28.61 7.64 -7.24
N ARG A 133 -29.38 6.94 -6.40
CA ARG A 133 -30.81 6.76 -6.65
C ARG A 133 -31.42 8.14 -6.52
N ARG A 134 -31.51 8.86 -7.64
CA ARG A 134 -32.22 10.13 -7.68
C ARG A 134 -33.62 9.82 -7.12
N PRO A 135 -34.07 10.58 -6.11
CA PRO A 135 -35.36 10.31 -5.50
C PRO A 135 -36.42 10.30 -6.60
N ALA A 136 -37.16 9.19 -6.72
CA ALA A 136 -38.18 9.05 -7.74
C ALA A 136 -39.16 10.23 -7.65
N ARG A 137 -39.47 10.82 -8.80
CA ARG A 137 -40.50 11.84 -8.91
C ARG A 137 -41.85 11.14 -8.88
N GLN A 138 -42.68 11.49 -7.91
CA GLN A 138 -44.05 10.97 -7.82
C GLN A 138 -45.01 12.05 -8.29
N CYS A 139 -45.87 11.74 -9.25
CA CYS A 139 -46.90 12.63 -9.76
C CYS A 139 -48.28 12.01 -9.59
N ILE A 140 -49.27 12.81 -9.20
CA ILE A 140 -50.69 12.43 -9.08
C ILE A 140 -51.53 13.39 -9.92
N GLY A 141 -52.61 12.90 -10.52
CA GLY A 141 -53.54 13.75 -11.29
C GLY A 141 -54.40 14.59 -10.35
N VAL A 142 -54.56 15.88 -10.65
CA VAL A 142 -55.38 16.82 -9.85
C VAL A 142 -56.61 17.35 -10.60
N GLY A 143 -56.90 16.79 -11.78
CA GLY A 143 -58.06 17.14 -12.62
C GLY A 143 -57.68 18.04 -13.80
N ASN A 144 -58.53 18.11 -14.82
CA ASN A 144 -58.35 18.94 -16.04
C ASN A 144 -57.07 18.69 -16.85
N GLY A 145 -56.40 17.56 -16.66
CA GLY A 145 -55.12 17.25 -17.32
C GLY A 145 -53.88 17.68 -16.53
N ASP A 146 -54.05 18.42 -15.44
CA ASP A 146 -52.95 18.88 -14.59
C ASP A 146 -52.47 17.78 -13.63
N SER A 147 -51.18 17.84 -13.30
CA SER A 147 -50.52 16.89 -12.42
C SER A 147 -49.78 17.59 -11.28
N ALA A 148 -49.91 17.08 -10.05
CA ALA A 148 -49.10 17.54 -8.93
C ALA A 148 -47.95 16.56 -8.69
N CYS A 149 -46.71 17.07 -8.70
CA CYS A 149 -45.52 16.25 -8.55
C CYS A 149 -44.70 16.63 -7.31
N ARG A 150 -44.10 15.62 -6.67
CA ARG A 150 -43.11 15.78 -5.59
C ARG A 150 -41.83 15.02 -5.89
N LYS A 151 -40.71 15.53 -5.34
CA LYS A 151 -39.40 14.89 -5.42
C LYS A 151 -39.09 14.15 -4.12
N GLY A 152 -38.99 12.81 -4.17
CA GLY A 152 -38.66 11.99 -3.00
C GLY A 152 -39.67 12.14 -1.87
N ARG A 153 -39.17 12.34 -0.63
CA ARG A 153 -40.00 12.54 0.57
C ARG A 153 -40.37 14.01 0.84
N SER A 154 -40.28 14.88 -0.17
CA SER A 154 -40.69 16.28 -0.01
C SER A 154 -42.18 16.37 0.37
N ALA A 155 -42.50 17.24 1.33
CA ALA A 155 -43.88 17.59 1.67
C ALA A 155 -44.49 18.58 0.66
N THR A 156 -43.65 19.22 -0.15
CA THR A 156 -44.08 20.20 -1.16
C THR A 156 -44.45 19.51 -2.46
N TRP A 157 -45.65 19.82 -2.95
CA TRP A 157 -46.18 19.40 -4.25
C TRP A 157 -46.19 20.59 -5.20
N ILE A 158 -45.72 20.39 -6.43
CA ILE A 158 -45.67 21.41 -7.48
C ILE A 158 -46.60 20.96 -8.61
N ILE A 159 -47.54 21.82 -8.99
CA ILE A 159 -48.47 21.57 -10.10
C ILE A 159 -47.74 21.83 -11.42
N GLN A 160 -47.92 20.93 -12.38
CA GLN A 160 -47.39 20.98 -13.74
C GLN A 160 -48.41 20.46 -14.75
#